data_AF-A0A7C1QRP8-F1
#
_entry.id   AF-A0A7C1QRP8-F1
#
_cell.length_a   1.000
_cell.length_b   1.000
_cell.length_c   1.000
_cell.angle_alpha   90.00
_cell.angle_beta   90.00
_cell.angle_gamma   90.00
#
_symmetry.space_group_name_H-M   'P 1'
#
loop_
_entity.id
_entity.type
_entity.pdbx_description
1 polymer ?
#
loop_
_entity_poly.entity_id
_entity_poly.type
_entity_poly.pdbx_seq_one_letter_code
_entity_poly.pdbx_strand_id
1 'polypeptide(L)' 'MDGLKKLLASKRAWAAIATLLICIAVEVFNVPEAEAEKIAQTAVTLGAALIGGITVSDLGMALKGTKKE' A
#
# COMPACT_ATOMS: atom_id res chain seq x y z
N MET A 1 18.21 12.14 3.60
CA MET A 1 16.80 11.78 3.91
C MET A 1 15.79 12.44 2.96
N ASP A 2 16.08 13.62 2.40
CA ASP A 2 15.17 14.33 1.48
C ASP A 2 14.92 13.64 0.13
N GLY A 3 15.91 12.89 -0.38
CA GLY A 3 15.78 12.12 -1.62
C GLY A 3 14.71 11.03 -1.52
N LEU A 4 14.63 10.33 -0.38
CA LEU A 4 13.64 9.27 -0.14
C LEU A 4 12.23 9.86 -0.04
N LYS A 5 12.06 10.98 0.65
CA LYS A 5 10.77 11.69 0.73
C LYS A 5 10.30 12.19 -0.64
N LYS A 6 11.20 12.73 -1.47
CA LYS A 6 10.89 13.12 -2.85
C LYS A 6 10.55 11.92 -3.74
N LEU A 7 11.25 10.80 -3.57
CA LEU A 7 10.97 9.57 -4.30
C LEU A 7 9.58 9.03 -3.94
N LEU A 8 9.25 8.98 -2.64
CA LEU A 8 7.95 8.55 -2.13
C LEU A 8 6.83 9.57 -2.39
N ALA A 9 7.14 10.81 -2.76
CA ALA A 9 6.13 11.74 -3.28
C ALA A 9 5.79 11.48 -4.76
N SER A 10 6.59 10.68 -5.46
CA SER A 10 6.40 10.38 -6.88
C SER A 10 5.42 9.23 -7.08
N LYS A 11 4.34 9.48 -7.85
CA LYS A 11 3.39 8.44 -8.28
C LYS A 11 4.06 7.24 -8.96
N ARG A 12 5.19 7.47 -9.64
CA ARG A 12 5.98 6.40 -10.29
C ARG A 12 6.63 5.45 -9.29
N ALA A 13 7.04 5.93 -8.12
CA ALA A 13 7.64 5.09 -7.08
C ALA A 13 6.59 4.15 -6.46
N TRP A 14 5.39 4.66 -6.19
CA TRP A 14 4.29 3.84 -5.68
C TRP A 14 3.81 2.80 -6.68
N ALA A 15 3.78 3.13 -7.97
CA ALA A 15 3.48 2.15 -9.02
C ALA A 15 4.53 1.02 -9.04
N ALA A 16 5.82 1.34 -8.97
CA ALA A 16 6.88 0.34 -8.90
C ALA A 16 6.79 -0.54 -7.64
N ILE A 17 6.45 0.04 -6.49
CA ILE A 17 6.23 -0.69 -5.23
C ILE A 17 5.02 -1.63 -5.38
N ALA A 18 3.91 -1.15 -5.96
CA ALA A 18 2.73 -1.97 -6.20
C ALA A 18 3.06 -3.18 -7.09
N THR A 19 3.77 -2.97 -8.20
CA THR A 19 4.18 -4.05 -9.10
C THR A 19 5.08 -5.07 -8.40
N LEU A 20 6.05 -4.62 -7.60
CA LEU A 20 6.90 -5.51 -6.81
C LEU A 20 6.10 -6.36 -5.82
N LEU A 21 5.14 -5.75 -5.13
CA LEU A 21 4.28 -6.47 -4.19
C LEU A 21 3.41 -7.51 -4.89
N ILE A 22 2.88 -7.22 -6.08
CA ILE A 22 2.14 -8.17 -6.89
C ILE A 22 3.05 -9.34 -7.30
N CYS A 23 4.23 -9.06 -7.87
CA CYS A 23 5.17 -10.12 -8.27
C CYS A 23 5.57 -11.01 -7.09
N ILE A 24 5.84 -10.43 -5.91
CA ILE A 24 6.18 -11.21 -4.71
C ILE A 24 4.98 -12.05 -4.27
N ALA A 25 3.77 -11.48 -4.19
CA ALA A 25 2.57 -12.20 -3.78
C ALA A 25 2.27 -13.38 -4.72
N VAL A 26 2.41 -13.19 -6.03
CA VAL A 26 2.15 -14.23 -7.03
C VAL A 26 3.28 -15.27 -7.05
N GLU A 27 4.54 -14.86 -7.22
CA GLU A 27 5.64 -15.79 -7.47
C GLU A 27 6.17 -16.46 -6.19
N VAL A 28 6.22 -15.73 -5.07
CA VAL A 28 6.78 -16.26 -3.81
C VAL A 28 5.70 -16.93 -2.97
N PHE A 29 4.51 -16.31 -2.91
CA PHE A 29 3.43 -16.75 -2.03
C PHE A 29 2.31 -17.51 -2.76
N ASN A 30 2.38 -17.68 -4.08
CA ASN A 30 1.34 -18.35 -4.89
C ASN A 30 -0.08 -17.77 -4.67
N VAL A 31 -0.17 -16.47 -4.40
CA VAL A 31 -1.44 -15.78 -4.24
C VAL A 31 -2.04 -15.54 -5.64
N PRO A 32 -3.35 -15.76 -5.85
CA PRO A 32 -4.02 -15.42 -7.10
C PRO A 32 -3.82 -13.94 -7.46
N GLU A 33 -3.58 -13.64 -8.73
CA GLU A 33 -3.24 -12.29 -9.20
C GLU A 33 -4.28 -11.23 -8.75
N ALA A 34 -5.57 -11.55 -8.84
CA ALA A 34 -6.65 -10.68 -8.40
C ALA A 34 -6.64 -10.36 -6.88
N GLU A 35 -6.08 -11.26 -6.06
CA GLU A 35 -5.92 -11.06 -4.62
C GLU A 35 -4.60 -10.35 -4.30
N ALA A 36 -3.53 -10.66 -5.05
CA ALA A 36 -2.26 -9.95 -5.02
C ALA A 36 -2.41 -8.46 -5.34
N GLU A 37 -3.23 -8.10 -6.34
CA GLU A 37 -3.55 -6.71 -6.68
C GLU A 37 -4.21 -5.97 -5.51
N LYS A 38 -5.17 -6.62 -4.82
CA LYS A 38 -5.84 -6.04 -3.65
C LYS A 38 -4.87 -5.85 -2.48
N ILE A 39 -3.98 -6.81 -2.25
CA ILE A 39 -2.94 -6.73 -1.22
C ILE A 39 -1.99 -5.57 -1.53
N ALA A 40 -1.52 -5.47 -2.79
CA ALA A 40 -0.60 -4.42 -3.20
C ALA A 40 -1.22 -3.02 -3.12
N GLN A 41 -2.47 -2.84 -3.56
CA GLN A 41 -3.19 -1.56 -3.41
C GLN A 41 -3.36 -1.18 -1.94
N THR A 42 -3.73 -2.14 -1.09
CA THR A 42 -3.87 -1.92 0.35
C THR A 42 -2.54 -1.51 0.97
N ALA A 43 -1.47 -2.26 0.70
CA ALA A 43 -0.14 -1.99 1.22
C ALA A 43 0.43 -0.63 0.77
N VAL A 44 0.20 -0.24 -0.49
CA VAL A 44 0.59 1.09 -1.00
C VAL A 44 -0.20 2.21 -0.32
N THR A 45 -1.51 2.02 -0.12
CA THR A 45 -2.36 2.99 0.58
C THR A 45 -1.92 3.16 2.04
N LEU A 46 -1.65 2.04 2.73
CA LEU A 46 -1.12 2.02 4.09
C LEU A 46 0.24 2.71 4.18
N GLY A 47 1.16 2.36 3.27
CA GLY A 47 2.50 2.94 3.22
C GLY A 47 2.46 4.44 2.98
N ALA A 48 1.59 4.90 2.08
CA ALA A 48 1.42 6.32 1.78
C ALA A 48 0.84 7.09 2.98
N ALA A 49 -0.13 6.52 3.69
CA ALA A 49 -0.70 7.09 4.90
C ALA A 49 0.36 7.22 6.01
N LEU A 50 1.16 6.17 6.22
CA LEU A 50 2.24 6.14 7.21
C LEU A 50 3.35 7.16 6.90
N ILE A 51 3.75 7.27 5.63
CA ILE A 51 4.78 8.22 5.18
C ILE A 51 4.26 9.67 5.21
N GLY A 52 2.97 9.86 4.95
CA GLY A 52 2.27 11.15 5.04
C GLY A 52 1.96 11.62 6.46
N GLY A 53 2.25 10.82 7.49
CA GLY A 53 2.07 11.19 8.90
C GLY A 53 0.67 10.90 9.46
N ILE A 54 -0.14 10.09 8.79
CA ILE A 54 -1.41 9.59 9.33
C ILE A 54 -1.08 8.36 10.19
N THR A 55 -1.57 8.33 11.43
CA THR A 55 -1.27 7.21 12.32
C THR A 55 -2.01 5.95 11.88
N VAL A 56 -1.45 4.76 12.14
CA VAL A 56 -2.13 3.48 11.90
C VAL A 56 -3.48 3.43 12.64
N SER A 57 -3.61 4.16 13.75
CA SER A 57 -4.86 4.34 14.50
C SER A 57 -5.92 5.13 13.73
N ASP A 58 -5.54 6.26 13.09
CA ASP A 58 -6.45 7.04 12.24
C ASP A 58 -6.94 6.19 11.05
N LEU A 59 -6.03 5.38 10.50
CA LEU A 59 -6.35 4.49 9.39
C LEU A 59 -7.23 3.29 9.83
N GLY A 60 -6.98 2.75 11.03
CA GLY A 60 -7.83 1.72 11.63
C GLY A 60 -9.23 2.23 11.98
N MET A 61 -9.37 3.50 12.37
CA MET A 61 -10.67 4.15 12.54
C MET A 61 -11.39 4.35 11.21
N ALA A 62 -10.69 4.79 10.16
CA ALA A 62 -11.26 4.93 8.81
C ALA A 62 -11.74 3.60 8.21
N LEU A 63 -10.99 2.51 8.42
CA LEU A 63 -11.36 1.16 7.99
C LEU A 63 -12.49 0.54 8.84
N LYS A 64 -12.56 0.87 10.14
CA LYS A 64 -13.70 0.45 10.98
C LYS A 64 -14.99 1.19 10.64
N GLY A 65 -14.92 2.45 10.22
CA GLY A 65 -16.08 3.24 9.80
C GLY A 65 -16.67 2.85 8.44
N THR A 66 -15.95 2.05 7.63
CA THR A 66 -16.41 1.58 6.30
C THR A 66 -17.11 0.23 6.33
N LYS A 67 -17.21 -0.44 7.48
CA LYS A 67 -18.21 -1.49 7.70
C LYS A 67 -19.54 -0.85 8.06
N LYS A 68 -20.31 -0.44 7.05
CA LYS A 68 -21.76 -0.33 7.20
C LYS A 68 -22.37 -1.64 6.72
N GLU A 69 -23.07 -2.29 7.65
CA GLU A 69 -24.17 -3.24 7.38
C GLU A 69 -25.17 -2.66 6.36
#